data_AF-H6MV95-F1
#
_entry.id   AF-H6MV95-F1
#
_cell.length_a   1.000
_cell.length_b   1.000
_cell.length_c   1.000
_cell.angle_alpha   90.00
_cell.angle_beta   90.00
_cell.angle_gamma   90.00
#
_symmetry.space_group_name_H-M   'P 1'
#
loop_
_entity.id
_entity.type
_entity.pdbx_description
1 polymer ?
#
loop_
_entity_poly.entity_id
_entity_poly.type
_entity_poly.pdbx_seq_one_letter_code
_entity_poly.pdbx_strand_id
1 'polypeptide(L)'
;MSEPRGRRLDTPRERRRPAFNLDSDVVGVYSERIARFLGTGRYLAIQTVIVVVWIAINLFAVSLRWDPYPFILLNLAFSTQAAYAAPLILLAQNRQENRDKVALEEDRTRAAQTKSDTEFLARELAAVRLAVGDTVTRDYLRKELDDLLDDLADRLANRDLDQPSDHVSRRGSPDRA
;
A
#
# COMPACT_ATOMS: atom_id res chain seq x y z
N MET A 1 7.86 -58.13 -23.66
CA MET A 1 8.04 -56.67 -23.65
C MET A 1 7.08 -56.09 -22.61
N SER A 2 7.54 -55.86 -21.39
CA SER A 2 6.73 -55.28 -20.31
C SER A 2 7.64 -54.79 -19.20
N GLU A 3 8.05 -53.52 -19.28
CA GLU A 3 8.81 -52.81 -18.25
C GLU A 3 7.88 -52.37 -17.10
N PRO A 4 8.28 -52.51 -15.83
CA PRO A 4 7.55 -51.95 -14.71
C PRO A 4 7.84 -50.45 -14.57
N ARG A 5 6.78 -49.64 -14.64
CA ARG A 5 6.80 -48.17 -14.52
C ARG A 5 7.44 -47.70 -13.21
N GLY A 6 8.46 -46.85 -13.33
CA GLY A 6 9.14 -46.19 -12.22
C GLY A 6 8.21 -45.37 -11.32
N ARG A 7 8.34 -45.60 -10.01
CA ARG A 7 7.72 -44.82 -8.95
C ARG A 7 8.42 -43.46 -8.88
N ARG A 8 7.73 -42.39 -9.28
CA ARG A 8 8.24 -41.02 -9.20
C ARG A 8 8.50 -40.64 -7.74
N LEU A 9 9.77 -40.34 -7.45
CA LEU A 9 10.29 -39.99 -6.12
C LEU A 9 10.20 -38.47 -5.81
N ASP A 10 9.52 -37.69 -6.65
CA ASP A 10 9.53 -36.22 -6.61
C ASP A 10 8.34 -35.58 -5.88
N THR A 11 7.54 -36.35 -5.13
CA THR A 11 6.46 -35.73 -4.33
C THR A 11 7.00 -35.43 -2.93
N PRO A 12 7.29 -34.17 -2.57
CA PRO A 12 7.68 -33.84 -1.20
C PRO A 12 6.54 -34.26 -0.26
N ARG A 13 6.82 -35.23 0.61
CA ARG A 13 5.93 -35.59 1.72
C ARG A 13 5.82 -34.37 2.62
N GLU A 14 4.70 -33.66 2.54
CA GLU A 14 4.28 -32.71 3.56
C GLU A 14 4.20 -33.46 4.90
N ARG A 15 5.23 -33.28 5.72
CA ARG A 15 5.16 -33.61 7.14
C ARG A 15 4.13 -32.65 7.74
N ARG A 16 2.87 -33.08 7.83
CA ARG A 16 1.86 -32.44 8.70
C ARG A 16 2.44 -32.40 10.12
N ARG A 17 3.08 -31.30 10.47
CA ARG A 17 3.36 -30.98 11.87
C ARG A 17 2.00 -30.78 12.53
N PRO A 18 1.74 -31.40 13.69
CA PRO A 18 0.52 -31.09 14.44
C PRO A 18 0.60 -29.61 14.82
N ALA A 19 -0.13 -28.77 14.10
CA ALA A 19 -0.31 -27.39 14.48
C ALA A 19 -1.17 -27.42 15.75
N PHE A 20 -0.56 -27.09 16.88
CA PHE A 20 -1.31 -26.62 18.04
C PHE A 20 -1.98 -25.31 17.63
N ASN A 21 -3.10 -25.42 16.92
CA ASN A 21 -4.01 -24.32 16.67
C ASN A 21 -4.77 -24.08 17.97
N LEU A 22 -4.05 -23.57 18.98
CA LEU A 22 -4.65 -23.00 20.17
C LEU A 22 -5.43 -21.79 19.67
N ASP A 23 -6.77 -21.86 19.72
CA ASP A 23 -7.72 -20.91 19.13
C ASP A 23 -7.16 -19.48 19.02
N SER A 24 -6.65 -19.16 17.84
CA SER A 24 -6.04 -17.86 17.52
C SER A 24 -7.00 -16.71 17.78
N ASP A 25 -8.30 -16.98 17.63
CA ASP A 25 -9.37 -16.00 17.82
C ASP A 25 -9.63 -15.70 19.30
N VAL A 26 -9.73 -16.73 20.14
CA VAL A 26 -9.94 -16.57 21.58
C VAL A 26 -8.73 -15.87 22.19
N VAL A 27 -7.54 -16.35 21.86
CA VAL A 27 -6.27 -15.82 22.34
C VAL A 27 -6.00 -14.42 21.79
N GLY A 28 -6.45 -14.10 20.58
CA GLY A 28 -6.40 -12.76 19.98
C GLY A 28 -7.16 -11.71 20.79
N VAL A 29 -8.41 -11.99 21.15
CA VAL A 29 -9.26 -11.06 21.91
C VAL A 29 -8.72 -10.79 23.32
N TYR A 30 -8.22 -11.82 24.01
CA TYR A 30 -7.58 -11.63 25.32
C TYR A 30 -6.29 -10.80 25.22
N SER A 31 -5.53 -10.98 24.16
CA SER A 31 -4.27 -10.26 23.96
C SER A 31 -4.49 -8.80 23.64
N GLU A 32 -5.51 -8.47 22.85
CA GLU A 32 -5.91 -7.09 22.58
C GLU A 32 -6.35 -6.35 23.85
N ARG A 33 -6.99 -7.06 24.79
CA ARG A 33 -7.36 -6.48 26.10
C ARG A 33 -6.14 -6.29 27.00
N ILE A 34 -5.24 -7.28 27.06
CA ILE A 34 -4.00 -7.22 27.85
C ILE A 34 -3.06 -6.14 27.31
N ALA A 35 -2.91 -6.02 25.99
CA ALA A 35 -2.08 -5.01 25.34
C ALA A 35 -2.55 -3.59 25.65
N ARG A 36 -3.86 -3.33 25.55
CA ARG A 36 -4.45 -2.04 25.93
C ARG A 36 -4.29 -1.74 27.42
N PHE A 37 -4.36 -2.77 28.27
CA PHE A 37 -4.18 -2.63 29.71
C PHE A 37 -2.74 -2.32 30.10
N LEU A 38 -1.76 -3.06 29.54
CA LEU A 38 -0.33 -2.89 29.80
C LEU A 38 0.25 -1.62 29.17
N GLY A 39 -0.29 -1.15 28.04
CA GLY A 39 0.11 0.07 27.37
C GLY A 39 -0.37 1.36 28.04
N THR A 40 -1.31 1.26 28.99
CA THR A 40 -1.84 2.42 29.72
C THR A 40 -1.02 2.64 31.01
N GLY A 41 -0.58 3.88 31.29
CA GLY A 41 0.14 4.22 32.53
C GLY A 41 -0.60 3.88 33.84
N ARG A 42 -1.89 3.55 33.74
CA ARG A 42 -2.73 3.05 34.83
C ARG A 42 -2.26 1.71 35.39
N TYR A 43 -1.73 0.80 34.55
CA TYR A 43 -1.18 -0.48 35.04
C TYR A 43 0.02 -0.25 35.95
N LEU A 44 0.96 0.60 35.51
CA LEU A 44 2.13 0.97 36.31
C LEU A 44 1.71 1.62 37.64
N ALA A 45 0.74 2.54 37.62
CA ALA A 45 0.24 3.16 38.84
C ALA A 45 -0.36 2.15 39.84
N ILE A 46 -1.20 1.22 39.38
CA ILE A 46 -1.78 0.17 40.23
C ILE A 46 -0.68 -0.75 40.77
N GLN A 47 0.27 -1.17 39.93
CA GLN A 47 1.39 -2.02 40.31
C GLN A 47 2.27 -1.36 41.39
N THR A 48 2.57 -0.07 41.24
CA THR A 48 3.32 0.71 42.24
C THR A 48 2.58 0.77 43.57
N VAL A 49 1.27 1.04 43.57
CA VAL A 49 0.46 1.07 44.80
C VAL A 49 0.50 -0.29 45.50
N ILE A 50 0.34 -1.39 44.76
CA ILE A 50 0.40 -2.74 45.32
C ILE A 50 1.76 -3.01 45.98
N VAL A 51 2.86 -2.67 45.30
CA VAL A 51 4.21 -2.84 45.84
C VAL A 51 4.42 -2.02 47.12
N VAL A 52 3.97 -0.77 47.14
CA VAL A 52 4.09 0.11 48.33
C VAL A 52 3.28 -0.45 49.50
N VAL A 53 2.03 -0.87 49.26
CA VAL A 53 1.18 -1.48 50.30
C VAL A 53 1.82 -2.77 50.82
N TRP A 54 2.39 -3.59 49.93
CA TRP A 54 3.04 -4.83 50.31
C TRP A 54 4.27 -4.60 51.20
N ILE A 55 5.11 -3.63 50.83
CA ILE A 55 6.27 -3.20 51.64
C ILE A 55 5.80 -2.70 53.01
N ALA A 56 4.73 -1.90 53.07
CA ALA A 56 4.18 -1.38 54.31
C ALA A 56 3.67 -2.52 55.22
N ILE A 57 2.89 -3.46 54.68
CA ILE A 57 2.40 -4.64 55.42
C ILE A 57 3.58 -5.44 55.98
N ASN A 58 4.60 -5.69 55.17
CA ASN A 58 5.78 -6.42 55.62
C ASN A 58 6.51 -5.68 56.75
N LEU A 59 6.66 -4.35 56.65
CA LEU A 59 7.28 -3.52 57.70
C LEU A 59 6.49 -3.56 59.02
N PHE A 60 5.16 -3.56 58.99
CA PHE A 60 4.34 -3.74 60.19
C PHE A 60 4.41 -5.18 60.74
N ALA A 61 4.48 -6.19 59.86
CA ALA A 61 4.63 -7.60 60.22
C ALA A 61 5.99 -7.92 60.86
N VAL A 62 7.04 -7.14 60.57
CA VAL A 62 8.34 -7.21 61.25
C VAL A 62 8.23 -6.91 62.75
N SER A 63 7.28 -6.04 63.14
CA SER A 63 6.97 -5.80 64.56
C SER A 63 6.46 -7.08 65.26
N LEU A 64 5.82 -7.98 64.51
CA LEU A 64 5.38 -9.29 64.97
C LEU A 64 6.45 -10.40 64.78
N ARG A 65 7.70 -10.05 64.42
CA ARG A 65 8.82 -10.96 64.09
C ARG A 65 8.55 -11.94 62.95
N TRP A 66 7.60 -11.64 62.05
CA TRP A 66 7.21 -12.57 60.99
C TRP A 66 8.26 -12.68 59.87
N ASP A 67 9.10 -11.67 59.67
CA ASP A 67 10.26 -11.68 58.75
C ASP A 67 11.36 -10.69 59.22
N PRO A 68 12.24 -11.06 60.17
CA PRO A 68 13.32 -10.19 60.66
C PRO A 68 14.32 -9.83 59.55
N TYR A 69 14.95 -8.65 59.64
CA TYR A 69 15.96 -8.20 58.67
C TYR A 69 17.05 -9.27 58.45
N PRO A 70 17.39 -9.66 57.20
CA PRO A 70 16.99 -9.09 55.90
C PRO A 70 15.76 -9.78 55.29
N PHE A 71 14.71 -9.04 54.94
CA PHE A 71 13.39 -9.54 54.49
C PHE A 71 13.47 -10.62 53.38
N ILE A 72 13.59 -11.89 53.77
CA ILE A 72 13.96 -12.98 52.86
C ILE A 72 12.76 -13.35 51.98
N LEU A 73 11.56 -13.28 52.55
CA LEU A 73 10.32 -13.65 51.86
C LEU A 73 9.93 -12.58 50.84
N LEU A 74 10.13 -11.31 51.17
CA LEU A 74 9.89 -10.19 50.24
C LEU A 74 10.81 -10.30 49.03
N ASN A 75 12.11 -10.53 49.27
CA ASN A 75 13.09 -10.65 48.20
C ASN A 75 12.82 -11.88 47.31
N LEU A 76 12.43 -13.00 47.93
CA LEU A 76 12.06 -14.21 47.21
C LEU A 76 10.84 -13.97 46.30
N ALA A 77 9.79 -13.34 46.82
CA ALA A 77 8.58 -13.04 46.05
C ALA A 77 8.88 -12.13 44.85
N PHE A 78 9.67 -11.07 45.04
CA PHE A 78 10.05 -10.17 43.95
C PHE A 78 10.94 -10.88 42.91
N SER A 79 11.87 -11.72 43.35
CA SER A 79 12.70 -12.54 42.46
C SER A 79 11.87 -13.49 41.62
N THR A 80 10.87 -14.16 42.20
CA THR A 80 9.94 -15.02 41.46
C THR A 80 9.06 -14.20 40.50
N GLN A 81 8.60 -13.02 40.90
CA GLN A 81 7.82 -12.13 40.04
C GLN A 81 8.61 -11.72 38.77
N ALA A 82 9.88 -11.31 38.95
CA ALA A 82 10.76 -10.99 37.83
C ALA A 82 11.04 -12.21 36.95
N ALA A 83 11.26 -13.38 37.56
CA ALA A 83 11.51 -14.62 36.84
C ALA A 83 10.31 -15.05 35.97
N TYR A 84 9.08 -14.86 36.43
CA TYR A 84 7.87 -15.17 35.64
C TYR A 84 7.53 -14.10 34.59
N ALA A 85 7.97 -12.86 34.78
CA ALA A 85 7.77 -11.80 33.79
C ALA A 85 8.51 -12.07 32.48
N ALA A 86 9.75 -12.58 32.54
CA ALA A 86 10.58 -12.86 31.36
C ALA A 86 9.91 -13.77 30.32
N PRO A 87 9.39 -14.98 30.66
CA PRO A 87 8.72 -15.85 29.68
C PRO A 87 7.40 -15.28 29.17
N LEU A 88 6.65 -14.53 29.99
CA LEU A 88 5.42 -13.85 29.57
C LEU A 88 5.71 -12.77 28.53
N ILE A 89 6.75 -11.97 28.76
CA ILE A 89 7.22 -10.94 27.83
C ILE A 89 7.69 -11.60 26.53
N LEU A 90 8.45 -12.69 26.61
CA LEU A 90 8.92 -13.43 25.44
C LEU A 90 7.74 -13.97 24.60
N LEU A 91 6.70 -14.50 25.24
CA LEU A 91 5.49 -14.94 24.54
C LEU A 91 4.73 -13.78 23.88
N ALA A 92 4.65 -12.63 24.54
CA ALA A 92 4.07 -11.43 23.96
C ALA A 92 4.90 -10.93 22.76
N GLN A 93 6.23 -10.92 22.90
CA GLN A 93 7.16 -10.50 21.84
C GLN A 93 7.12 -11.42 20.61
N ASN A 94 7.17 -12.75 20.79
CA ASN A 94 7.07 -13.69 19.67
C ASN A 94 5.79 -13.51 18.84
N ARG A 95 4.69 -13.14 19.50
CA ARG A 95 3.43 -12.88 18.80
C ARG A 95 3.42 -11.55 18.07
N GLN A 96 3.98 -10.51 18.69
CA GLN A 96 4.16 -9.22 18.04
C GLN A 96 5.03 -9.37 16.80
N GLU A 97 6.16 -10.07 16.92
CA GLU A 97 7.10 -10.31 15.81
C GLU A 97 6.44 -11.12 14.67
N ASN A 98 5.63 -12.13 14.98
CA ASN A 98 4.89 -12.87 13.96
C ASN A 98 3.86 -12.00 13.23
N ARG A 99 3.14 -11.13 13.94
CA ARG A 99 2.19 -10.19 13.33
C ARG A 99 2.91 -9.17 12.44
N ASP A 100 4.03 -8.64 12.93
CA ASP A 100 4.84 -7.66 12.21
C ASP A 100 5.46 -8.27 10.94
N LYS A 101 5.88 -9.55 10.98
CA LYS A 101 6.34 -10.30 9.81
C LYS A 101 5.25 -10.44 8.74
N VAL A 102 4.04 -10.86 9.12
CA VAL A 102 2.91 -11.00 8.18
C VAL A 102 2.55 -9.65 7.56
N ALA A 103 2.48 -8.58 8.36
CA ALA A 103 2.21 -7.23 7.86
C ALA A 103 3.29 -6.75 6.87
N LEU A 104 4.56 -7.04 7.15
CA LEU A 104 5.67 -6.69 6.27
C LEU A 104 5.66 -7.49 4.96
N GLU A 105 5.30 -8.77 5.00
CA GLU A 105 5.15 -9.60 3.80
C GLU A 105 4.01 -9.08 2.91
N GLU A 106 2.85 -8.77 3.49
CA GLU A 106 1.74 -8.16 2.74
C GLU A 106 2.14 -6.82 2.12
N ASP A 107 2.82 -5.96 2.86
CA ASP A 107 3.27 -4.66 2.36
C ASP A 107 4.25 -4.81 1.19
N ARG A 108 5.19 -5.76 1.28
CA ARG A 108 6.10 -6.09 0.17
C ARG A 108 5.34 -6.59 -1.06
N THR A 109 4.35 -7.45 -0.90
CA THR A 109 3.54 -7.95 -2.01
C THR A 109 2.74 -6.81 -2.66
N ARG A 110 2.12 -5.94 -1.86
CA ARG A 110 1.37 -4.77 -2.36
C ARG A 110 2.30 -3.79 -3.08
N ALA A 111 3.49 -3.53 -2.55
CA ALA A 111 4.48 -2.68 -3.19
C ALA A 111 4.95 -3.25 -4.54
N ALA A 112 5.17 -4.57 -4.62
CA ALA A 112 5.52 -5.24 -5.87
C ALA A 112 4.41 -5.15 -6.92
N GLN A 113 3.15 -5.34 -6.52
CA GLN A 113 1.98 -5.19 -7.40
C GLN A 113 1.85 -3.75 -7.90
N THR A 114 1.90 -2.77 -6.99
CA THR A 114 1.80 -1.34 -7.34
C THR A 114 2.90 -0.93 -8.32
N LYS A 115 4.12 -1.45 -8.13
CA LYS A 115 5.22 -1.23 -9.07
C LYS A 115 4.91 -1.80 -10.45
N SER A 116 4.46 -3.05 -10.52
CA SER A 116 4.08 -3.72 -11.78
C SER A 116 2.96 -2.96 -12.50
N ASP A 117 1.92 -2.53 -11.77
CA ASP A 117 0.79 -1.78 -12.32
C ASP A 117 1.25 -0.42 -12.87
N THR A 118 2.16 0.25 -12.15
CA THR A 118 2.74 1.52 -12.61
C THR A 118 3.59 1.32 -13.87
N GLU A 119 4.41 0.27 -13.93
CA GLU A 119 5.20 -0.07 -15.12
C GLU A 119 4.29 -0.42 -16.32
N PHE A 120 3.20 -1.14 -16.08
CA PHE A 120 2.20 -1.45 -17.10
C PHE A 120 1.54 -0.18 -17.62
N LEU A 121 1.01 0.67 -16.73
CA LEU A 121 0.39 1.94 -17.09
C LEU A 121 1.36 2.87 -17.84
N ALA A 122 2.63 2.92 -17.43
CA ALA A 122 3.64 3.71 -18.12
C ALA A 122 3.90 3.19 -19.55
N ARG A 123 3.92 1.86 -19.74
CA ARG A 123 4.11 1.24 -21.04
C ARG A 123 2.90 1.43 -21.95
N GLU A 124 1.69 1.27 -21.42
CA GLU A 124 0.44 1.58 -22.12
C GLU A 124 0.36 3.06 -22.50
N LEU A 125 0.67 3.97 -21.59
CA LEU A 125 0.69 5.41 -21.87
C LEU A 125 1.72 5.76 -22.95
N ALA A 126 2.90 5.13 -22.94
CA ALA A 126 3.91 5.32 -23.97
C ALA A 126 3.41 4.80 -25.34
N ALA A 127 2.75 3.64 -25.38
CA ALA A 127 2.17 3.09 -26.60
C ALA A 127 1.05 3.99 -27.15
N VAL A 128 0.14 4.45 -26.29
CA VAL A 128 -0.92 5.40 -26.65
C VAL A 128 -0.32 6.72 -27.16
N ARG A 129 0.72 7.24 -26.50
CA ARG A 129 1.41 8.46 -26.94
C ARG A 129 2.04 8.31 -28.33
N LEU A 130 2.64 7.15 -28.62
CA LEU A 130 3.21 6.88 -29.95
C LEU A 130 2.12 6.77 -31.01
N ALA A 131 1.04 6.02 -30.74
CA ALA A 131 -0.08 5.86 -31.66
C ALA A 131 -0.78 7.21 -31.97
N VAL A 132 -0.99 8.06 -30.95
CA VAL A 132 -1.56 9.41 -31.13
C VAL A 132 -0.55 10.34 -31.82
N GLY A 133 0.74 10.23 -31.47
CA GLY A 133 1.82 11.03 -32.05
C GLY A 133 1.95 10.83 -33.56
N ASP A 134 1.87 9.59 -34.04
CA ASP A 134 1.94 9.24 -35.47
C ASP A 134 0.65 9.60 -36.24
N THR A 135 -0.52 9.57 -35.59
CA THR A 135 -1.80 9.64 -36.32
C THR A 135 -2.33 11.08 -36.52
N VAL A 136 -1.94 12.07 -35.71
CA VAL A 136 -2.66 13.37 -35.71
C VAL A 136 -1.82 14.61 -36.07
N THR A 137 -0.51 14.65 -35.88
CA THR A 137 0.04 15.96 -35.45
C THR A 137 0.73 16.85 -36.48
N ARG A 138 0.97 16.43 -37.73
CA ARG A 138 1.59 17.36 -38.69
C ARG A 138 1.13 17.21 -40.12
N ASP A 139 1.28 16.04 -40.71
CA ASP A 139 1.00 15.90 -42.14
C ASP A 139 -0.51 15.85 -42.41
N TYR A 140 -1.29 15.23 -41.51
CA TYR A 140 -2.75 15.28 -41.57
C TYR A 140 -3.27 16.70 -41.33
N LEU A 141 -2.80 17.38 -40.26
CA LEU A 141 -3.20 18.75 -39.96
C LEU A 141 -2.80 19.73 -41.08
N ARG A 142 -1.62 19.54 -41.69
CA ARG A 142 -1.14 20.34 -42.82
C ARG A 142 -1.98 20.08 -44.06
N LYS A 143 -2.28 18.81 -44.37
CA LYS A 143 -3.12 18.46 -45.52
C LYS A 143 -4.54 19.01 -45.37
N GLU A 144 -5.14 18.90 -44.20
CA GLU A 144 -6.47 19.47 -43.95
C GLU A 144 -6.46 21.00 -44.05
N LEU A 145 -5.40 21.65 -43.55
CA LEU A 145 -5.23 23.10 -43.72
C LEU A 145 -5.03 23.52 -45.18
N ASP A 146 -4.25 22.76 -45.96
CA ASP A 146 -4.02 23.01 -47.39
C ASP A 146 -5.31 22.76 -48.19
N ASP A 147 -6.01 21.65 -47.95
CA ASP A 147 -7.29 21.31 -48.59
C ASP A 147 -8.37 22.39 -48.30
N LEU A 148 -8.42 22.90 -47.06
CA LEU A 148 -9.32 24.02 -46.70
C LEU A 148 -8.90 25.35 -47.33
N LEU A 149 -7.59 25.62 -47.46
CA LEU A 149 -7.07 26.81 -48.12
C LEU A 149 -7.40 26.81 -49.62
N ASP A 150 -7.23 25.66 -50.28
CA ASP A 150 -7.54 25.48 -51.70
C ASP A 150 -9.06 25.63 -51.96
N ASP A 151 -9.93 25.05 -51.14
CA ASP A 151 -11.39 25.24 -51.26
C ASP A 151 -11.79 26.71 -51.10
N LEU A 152 -11.16 27.43 -50.16
CA LEU A 152 -11.40 28.87 -50.01
C LEU A 152 -10.87 29.69 -51.19
N ALA A 153 -9.69 29.34 -51.73
CA ALA A 153 -9.12 29.99 -52.90
C ALA A 153 -9.99 29.80 -54.15
N ASP A 154 -10.49 28.58 -54.38
CA ASP A 154 -11.40 28.27 -55.48
C ASP A 154 -12.74 29.02 -55.36
N ARG A 155 -13.28 29.16 -54.14
CA ARG A 155 -14.49 29.94 -53.91
C ARG A 155 -14.30 31.43 -54.18
N LEU A 156 -13.14 31.99 -53.85
CA LEU A 156 -12.81 33.39 -54.15
C LEU A 156 -12.61 33.61 -55.65
N ALA A 157 -11.87 32.71 -56.32
CA ALA A 157 -11.65 32.79 -57.76
C ALA A 157 -12.97 32.68 -58.56
N ASN A 158 -13.85 31.77 -58.16
CA ASN A 158 -15.18 31.66 -58.78
C ASN A 158 -16.07 32.88 -58.49
N ARG A 159 -15.88 33.56 -57.35
CA ARG A 159 -16.60 34.79 -57.03
C ARG A 159 -16.15 36.00 -57.87
N ASP A 160 -14.88 36.04 -58.26
CA ASP A 160 -14.34 37.09 -59.15
C ASP A 160 -14.74 36.87 -60.63
N LEU A 161 -14.91 35.62 -61.06
CA LEU A 161 -15.43 35.29 -62.41
C LEU A 161 -16.91 35.64 -62.59
N ASP A 162 -17.68 35.66 -61.50
CA ASP A 162 -19.10 36.04 -61.48
C ASP A 162 -19.33 37.56 -61.32
N GLN A 163 -18.26 38.36 -61.30
CA GLN A 163 -18.35 39.82 -61.36
C GLN A 163 -18.18 40.26 -62.83
N PRO A 164 -19.26 40.44 -63.61
CA PRO A 164 -19.15 40.96 -64.96
C PRO A 164 -18.61 42.39 -64.86
N SER A 165 -17.41 42.58 -65.39
CA SER A 165 -16.79 43.90 -65.53
C SER A 165 -17.62 44.70 -66.53
N ASP A 166 -18.61 45.43 -66.01
CA ASP A 166 -19.36 46.48 -66.69
C ASP A 166 -18.43 47.69 -66.93
N HIS A 167 -17.39 47.49 -67.75
CA HIS A 167 -16.60 48.57 -68.31
C HIS A 167 -17.37 49.20 -69.47
N VAL A 168 -18.22 50.14 -69.06
CA VAL A 168 -18.88 51.19 -69.81
C VAL A 168 -18.01 51.70 -70.97
N SER A 169 -18.25 51.16 -72.16
CA SER A 169 -17.97 51.84 -73.42
C SER A 169 -19.13 52.79 -73.73
N ARG A 170 -19.02 54.06 -73.34
CA ARG A 170 -19.95 55.09 -73.78
C ARG A 170 -19.21 56.33 -74.29
N ARG A 171 -19.38 56.53 -75.61
CA ARG A 171 -19.71 57.81 -76.28
C ARG A 171 -18.54 58.78 -76.45
N GLY A 172 -18.26 59.38 -77.60
CA GLY A 172 -18.85 59.47 -78.96
C GLY A 172 -17.83 60.26 -79.80
N SER A 173 -17.95 60.62 -81.06
CA SER A 173 -18.91 60.51 -82.15
C SER A 173 -18.09 60.85 -83.42
N PRO A 174 -18.38 60.30 -84.60
CA PRO A 174 -17.85 60.84 -85.85
C PRO A 174 -18.87 61.84 -86.44
N ASP A 175 -18.50 63.10 -86.65
CA ASP A 175 -19.23 63.91 -87.64
C ASP A 175 -18.42 65.13 -88.16
N ARG A 176 -18.25 65.15 -89.49
CA ARG A 176 -18.29 66.27 -90.45
C ARG A 176 -17.46 67.54 -90.20
N ALA A 177 -16.51 67.80 -91.09
CA ALA A 177 -16.65 68.71 -92.26
C ALA A 177 -15.31 68.84 -93.00
#